data_AF-A0A965XIE8-F1
#
_entry.id   AF-A0A965XIE8-F1
#
_cell.length_a   1.000
_cell.length_b   1.000
_cell.length_c   1.000
_cell.angle_alpha   90.00
_cell.angle_beta   90.00
_cell.angle_gamma   90.00
#
_symmetry.space_group_name_H-M   'P 1'
#
loop_
_entity.id
_entity.type
_entity.pdbx_description
1 polymer ?
#
loop_
_entity_poly.entity_id
_entity_poly.type
_entity_poly.pdbx_seq_one_letter_code
_entity_poly.pdbx_strand_id
1 'polypeptide(L)'
;MSKGIRIYMSIINTRGTAPLPLPHKIGSKVSVRVMFKEEKMKTHLRVFAIVVFILVIGCGSASAYSKQNTQSVFVNLDGVPRMVTTDAQTVGDLLEELSATIDTEYLLEDFSETDTVTDSMTISLTSVTEKIVATTNVVPYKTIEKASGELNPGERRVVQEGQEGQTSIVNKEVYHGSSLVGSELVEKKVITNAVDEIIEVGASNVIAGMTYKKAINAKVTAYTPYDAGCNGITATGATATKGVIAVDPSLIPLGSKVYVPGYGVAIAADTGGAIKGNRIDVCYNTKNEAFSWGVQNVTVYVLA
;
A
#
# COMPACT_ATOMS: atom_id res chain seq x y z
N MET A 1 36.33 10.97 9.41
CA MET A 1 35.31 11.42 10.38
C MET A 1 33.96 11.43 9.67
N SER A 2 33.12 10.42 9.93
CA SER A 2 31.77 10.34 9.34
C SER A 2 30.91 11.47 9.89
N LYS A 3 30.55 12.43 9.03
CA LYS A 3 29.60 13.50 9.37
C LYS A 3 28.25 13.08 8.80
N GLY A 4 27.34 12.69 9.70
CA GLY A 4 25.99 12.25 9.37
C GLY A 4 25.11 13.41 8.90
N ILE A 5 24.47 13.23 7.75
CA ILE A 5 23.44 14.10 7.20
C ILE A 5 22.22 14.08 8.14
N ARG A 6 21.75 15.27 8.57
CA ARG A 6 20.50 15.40 9.36
C ARG A 6 19.38 16.00 8.50
N ILE A 7 18.32 15.22 8.29
CA ILE A 7 17.13 15.60 7.52
C ILE A 7 16.06 16.19 8.46
N TYR A 8 15.54 17.39 8.14
CA TYR A 8 14.37 17.98 8.80
C TYR A 8 13.20 18.05 7.82
N MET A 9 12.04 17.47 8.18
CA MET A 9 10.78 17.60 7.45
C MET A 9 9.86 18.57 8.21
N SER A 10 9.36 19.60 7.52
CA SER A 10 8.30 20.48 8.03
C SER A 10 7.02 20.22 7.24
N ILE A 11 5.94 19.92 7.95
CA ILE A 11 4.59 19.73 7.39
C ILE A 11 3.88 21.09 7.43
N ILE A 12 3.65 21.71 6.28
CA ILE A 12 2.84 22.94 6.19
C ILE A 12 1.38 22.51 5.99
N ASN A 13 0.53 22.77 6.99
CA ASN A 13 -0.90 22.51 6.91
C ASN A 13 -1.65 23.80 6.57
N THR A 14 -2.05 23.97 5.31
CA THR A 14 -2.89 25.10 4.89
C THR A 14 -4.34 24.82 5.28
N ARG A 15 -4.79 25.35 6.43
CA ARG A 15 -6.20 25.35 6.82
C ARG A 15 -6.99 26.38 6.02
N GLY A 16 -7.99 25.93 5.28
CA GLY A 16 -9.15 26.71 4.87
C GLY A 16 -10.37 26.26 5.68
N THR A 17 -11.12 27.22 6.23
CA THR A 17 -12.27 27.05 7.13
C THR A 17 -13.59 26.76 6.38
N ALA A 18 -14.49 26.03 7.06
CA ALA A 18 -15.97 25.93 6.90
C ALA A 18 -16.56 24.61 6.30
N PRO A 19 -17.80 24.21 6.69
CA PRO A 19 -18.22 22.80 6.81
C PRO A 19 -19.03 22.22 5.63
N LEU A 20 -19.05 20.88 5.59
CA LEU A 20 -19.72 19.89 4.69
C LEU A 20 -21.24 20.12 4.41
N PRO A 21 -21.88 19.52 3.35
CA PRO A 21 -21.68 18.12 2.91
C PRO A 21 -21.80 17.72 1.41
N LEU A 22 -21.44 16.44 1.16
CA LEU A 22 -21.64 15.52 0.00
C LEU A 22 -20.47 15.24 -0.97
N PRO A 23 -20.35 13.98 -1.48
CA PRO A 23 -19.07 13.36 -1.80
C PRO A 23 -18.73 13.57 -3.27
N HIS A 24 -17.81 14.50 -3.53
CA HIS A 24 -17.07 14.51 -4.78
C HIS A 24 -15.60 14.26 -4.47
N LYS A 25 -14.97 13.40 -5.29
CA LYS A 25 -13.52 13.13 -5.31
C LYS A 25 -12.73 14.42 -5.07
N ILE A 26 -12.17 14.60 -3.88
CA ILE A 26 -11.12 15.59 -3.64
C ILE A 26 -9.82 14.82 -3.54
N GLY A 27 -9.14 14.67 -4.68
CA GLY A 27 -7.73 14.29 -4.69
C GLY A 27 -6.93 15.44 -4.08
N SER A 28 -6.70 15.39 -2.77
CA SER A 28 -5.79 16.31 -2.09
C SER A 28 -4.37 16.03 -2.59
N LYS A 29 -3.85 16.87 -3.49
CA LYS A 29 -2.43 16.88 -3.86
C LYS A 29 -1.61 17.29 -2.65
N VAL A 30 -1.15 16.31 -1.87
CA VAL A 30 -0.13 16.54 -0.83
C VAL A 30 1.18 16.84 -1.54
N SER A 31 1.62 18.08 -1.48
CA SER A 31 2.88 18.53 -2.05
C SER A 31 3.96 18.41 -0.97
N VAL A 32 4.69 17.29 -0.93
CA VAL A 32 5.82 17.12 -0.01
C VAL A 32 7.02 17.86 -0.60
N ARG A 33 7.38 19.01 -0.03
CA ARG A 33 8.60 19.73 -0.40
C ARG A 33 9.72 19.25 0.53
N VAL A 34 10.62 18.40 0.01
CA VAL A 34 11.84 18.03 0.71
C VAL A 34 12.77 19.25 0.71
N MET A 35 12.88 19.91 1.86
CA MET A 35 13.80 21.03 2.06
C MET A 35 15.13 20.46 2.54
N PHE A 36 16.11 20.37 1.65
CA PHE A 36 17.50 20.10 2.03
C PHE A 36 18.06 21.36 2.69
N LYS A 37 18.54 21.25 3.94
CA LYS A 37 19.45 22.27 4.47
C LYS A 37 20.76 22.08 3.71
N GLU A 38 21.10 23.04 2.85
CA GLU A 38 22.40 23.08 2.17
C GLU A 38 23.51 23.09 3.23
N GLU A 39 24.01 21.92 3.57
CA GLU A 39 25.29 21.79 4.23
C GLU A 39 26.33 21.90 3.12
N LYS A 40 26.71 23.14 2.78
CA LYS A 40 27.74 23.54 1.79
C LYS A 40 28.35 22.35 1.02
N MET A 41 27.60 21.78 0.09
CA MET A 41 28.26 21.30 -1.12
C MET A 41 28.79 22.57 -1.75
N LYS A 42 30.05 22.57 -2.20
CA LYS A 42 30.54 23.66 -3.04
C LYS A 42 29.59 23.76 -4.22
N THR A 43 28.61 24.65 -4.11
CA THR A 43 27.71 25.03 -5.18
C THR A 43 28.54 25.85 -6.16
N HIS A 44 29.41 25.18 -6.89
CA HIS A 44 29.83 25.67 -8.19
C HIS A 44 28.75 25.25 -9.19
N LEU A 45 27.55 25.82 -9.01
CA LEU A 45 26.55 25.91 -10.07
C LEU A 45 27.08 26.91 -11.09
N ARG A 46 28.07 26.49 -11.89
CA ARG A 46 28.42 27.17 -13.12
C ARG A 46 27.46 26.67 -14.18
N VAL A 47 26.36 27.38 -14.33
CA VAL A 47 25.50 27.29 -15.51
C VAL A 47 26.42 27.32 -16.74
N PHE A 48 26.42 26.24 -17.51
CA PHE A 48 27.10 26.13 -18.79
C PHE A 48 26.47 27.13 -19.78
N ALA A 49 26.84 28.39 -19.68
CA ALA A 49 26.97 29.25 -20.84
C ALA A 49 28.36 28.97 -21.42
N ILE A 50 28.56 27.79 -22.00
CA ILE A 50 29.67 27.56 -22.92
C ILE A 50 29.28 28.24 -24.23
N VAL A 51 29.47 29.57 -24.27
CA VAL A 51 29.95 30.23 -25.47
C VAL A 51 31.46 30.29 -25.28
N VAL A 52 32.16 29.28 -25.78
CA VAL A 52 33.62 29.27 -25.86
C VAL A 52 34.01 30.24 -26.98
N PHE A 53 34.26 31.49 -26.62
CA PHE A 53 35.26 32.29 -27.33
C PHE A 53 36.57 32.12 -26.54
N ILE A 54 37.35 31.09 -26.86
CA ILE A 54 38.78 31.13 -26.56
C ILE A 54 39.39 32.10 -27.56
N LEU A 55 39.44 33.38 -27.18
CA LEU A 55 40.41 34.33 -27.70
C LEU A 55 41.40 34.56 -26.57
N VAL A 56 42.41 33.70 -26.47
CA VAL A 56 43.67 34.08 -25.84
C VAL A 56 44.34 35.05 -26.81
N ILE A 57 43.96 36.34 -26.73
CA ILE A 57 44.75 37.41 -27.32
C ILE A 57 45.98 37.53 -26.43
N GLY A 58 47.14 37.18 -26.99
CA GLY A 58 48.40 37.68 -26.48
C GLY A 58 48.35 39.20 -26.44
N CYS A 59 48.34 39.78 -25.24
CA CYS A 59 48.72 41.17 -25.07
C CYS A 59 50.22 41.18 -24.77
N GLY A 60 51.00 41.51 -25.80
CA GLY A 60 52.45 41.54 -25.73
C GLY A 60 52.98 42.57 -24.74
N SER A 61 53.98 42.15 -23.97
CA SER A 61 55.25 42.86 -23.95
C SER A 61 56.25 41.95 -24.64
N ALA A 62 56.82 42.42 -25.75
CA ALA A 62 57.83 41.72 -26.52
C ALA A 62 59.01 41.34 -25.62
N SER A 63 59.07 40.06 -25.25
CA SER A 63 60.28 39.41 -24.76
C SER A 63 60.38 38.12 -25.56
N ALA A 64 61.50 37.92 -26.24
CA ALA A 64 61.77 36.76 -27.07
C ALA A 64 61.43 35.47 -26.30
N TYR A 65 60.36 34.78 -26.72
CA TYR A 65 59.97 33.50 -26.14
C TYR A 65 60.09 32.43 -27.23
N SER A 66 60.87 31.41 -26.88
CA SER A 66 61.04 30.17 -27.63
C SER A 66 59.71 29.66 -28.17
N LYS A 67 59.73 29.15 -29.41
CA LYS A 67 58.61 28.46 -30.06
C LYS A 67 58.24 27.22 -29.22
N GLN A 68 57.40 27.39 -28.20
CA GLN A 68 56.85 26.25 -27.46
C GLN A 68 55.95 25.47 -28.42
N ASN A 69 56.22 24.17 -28.52
CA ASN A 69 55.58 23.24 -29.45
C ASN A 69 54.15 22.96 -28.98
N THR A 70 53.26 23.93 -29.21
CA THR A 70 51.83 23.83 -28.88
C THR A 70 51.10 23.00 -29.92
N GLN A 71 50.10 22.25 -29.46
CA GLN A 71 49.34 21.29 -30.24
C GLN A 71 47.85 21.59 -30.10
N SER A 72 47.07 21.42 -31.17
CA SER A 72 45.62 21.57 -31.14
C SER A 72 44.97 20.21 -31.12
N VAL A 73 44.22 19.91 -30.07
CA VAL A 73 43.55 18.61 -29.88
C VAL A 73 42.04 18.79 -29.71
N PHE A 74 41.29 17.77 -30.11
CA PHE A 74 39.85 17.69 -29.88
C PHE A 74 39.59 16.86 -28.63
N VAL A 75 39.13 17.49 -27.56
CA VAL A 75 38.66 16.80 -26.35
C VAL A 75 37.16 16.60 -26.47
N ASN A 76 36.74 15.35 -26.60
CA ASN A 76 35.34 14.95 -26.65
C ASN A 76 34.90 14.49 -25.26
N LEU A 77 34.11 15.31 -24.55
CA LEU A 77 33.55 14.93 -23.25
C LEU A 77 32.06 14.65 -23.41
N ASP A 78 31.64 13.42 -23.11
CA ASP A 78 30.26 12.94 -23.23
C ASP A 78 29.62 13.21 -24.62
N GLY A 79 30.41 13.08 -25.70
CA GLY A 79 29.95 13.30 -27.07
C GLY A 79 29.97 14.76 -27.53
N VAL A 80 30.45 15.69 -26.69
CA VAL A 80 30.59 17.11 -27.03
C VAL A 80 32.07 17.45 -27.32
N PRO A 81 32.47 17.59 -28.59
CA PRO A 81 33.85 17.92 -28.95
C PRO A 81 34.19 19.37 -28.63
N ARG A 82 35.38 19.60 -28.08
CA ARG A 82 35.96 20.92 -27.78
C ARG A 82 37.39 20.96 -28.29
N MET A 83 37.77 22.05 -28.95
CA MET A 83 39.16 22.25 -29.35
C MET A 83 39.94 22.86 -28.18
N VAL A 84 41.08 22.25 -27.84
CA VAL A 84 41.99 22.67 -26.78
C VAL A 84 43.37 22.86 -27.41
N THR A 85 44.00 23.99 -27.11
CA THR A 85 45.41 24.24 -27.46
C THR A 85 46.24 24.08 -26.21
N THR A 86 47.26 23.23 -26.28
CA THR A 86 48.06 22.79 -25.12
C THR A 86 49.54 22.68 -25.49
N ASP A 87 50.44 22.81 -24.52
CA ASP A 87 51.87 22.46 -24.65
C ASP A 87 52.24 21.12 -23.97
N ALA A 88 51.24 20.39 -23.46
CA ALA A 88 51.35 19.02 -22.96
C ALA A 88 52.08 18.10 -23.95
N GLN A 89 53.01 17.29 -23.43
CA GLN A 89 53.74 16.32 -24.24
C GLN A 89 53.05 14.95 -24.24
N THR A 90 52.42 14.58 -23.12
CA THR A 90 51.69 13.32 -22.95
C THR A 90 50.21 13.55 -22.67
N VAL A 91 49.38 12.53 -22.94
CA VAL A 91 47.95 12.56 -22.61
C VAL A 91 47.74 12.80 -21.12
N GLY A 92 48.60 12.25 -20.25
CA GLY A 92 48.59 12.49 -18.81
C GLY A 92 48.78 13.97 -18.46
N ASP A 93 49.77 14.64 -19.07
CA ASP A 93 50.01 16.07 -18.85
C ASP A 93 48.80 16.92 -19.29
N LEU A 94 48.19 16.56 -20.43
CA LEU A 94 46.97 17.23 -20.91
C LEU A 94 45.78 16.99 -19.96
N LEU A 95 45.63 15.78 -19.40
CA LEU A 95 44.59 15.50 -18.42
C LEU A 95 44.82 16.27 -17.11
N GLU A 96 46.08 16.49 -16.71
CA GLU A 96 46.41 17.35 -15.57
C GLU A 96 45.98 18.80 -15.83
N GLU A 97 46.24 19.35 -17.03
CA GLU A 97 45.75 20.68 -17.42
C GLU A 97 44.22 20.76 -17.42
N LEU A 98 43.55 19.74 -17.96
CA LEU A 98 42.09 19.68 -18.02
C LEU A 98 41.45 19.58 -16.64
N SER A 99 42.13 18.96 -15.65
CA SER A 99 41.64 18.85 -14.27
C SER A 99 41.44 20.20 -13.58
N ALA A 100 42.15 21.25 -14.03
CA ALA A 100 41.94 22.61 -13.53
C ALA A 100 40.65 23.26 -14.07
N THR A 101 40.09 22.71 -15.15
CA THR A 101 38.92 23.24 -15.87
C THR A 101 37.67 22.37 -15.67
N ILE A 102 37.84 21.05 -15.61
CA ILE A 102 36.76 20.06 -15.45
C ILE A 102 36.69 19.63 -13.98
N ASP A 103 35.66 20.10 -13.27
CA ASP A 103 35.43 19.83 -11.83
C ASP A 103 34.70 18.49 -11.60
N THR A 104 34.86 17.52 -12.51
CA THR A 104 34.18 16.23 -12.49
C THR A 104 35.16 15.18 -12.92
N GLU A 105 35.15 14.03 -12.25
CA GLU A 105 35.98 12.90 -12.64
C GLU A 105 35.61 12.41 -14.05
N TYR A 106 36.55 11.80 -14.75
CA TYR A 106 36.34 11.28 -16.09
C TYR A 106 37.21 10.05 -16.34
N LEU A 107 36.74 9.21 -17.25
CA LEU A 107 37.46 8.05 -17.77
C LEU A 107 38.01 8.37 -19.14
N LEU A 108 39.29 8.08 -19.34
CA LEU A 108 39.93 8.07 -20.66
C LEU A 108 39.60 6.76 -21.37
N GLU A 109 39.08 6.84 -22.59
CA GLU A 109 38.63 5.65 -23.33
C GLU A 109 39.65 5.15 -24.35
N ASP A 110 40.21 6.07 -25.14
CA ASP A 110 40.90 5.73 -26.39
C ASP A 110 42.43 5.68 -26.29
N PHE A 111 43.02 6.13 -25.17
CA PHE A 111 44.47 6.32 -25.02
C PHE A 111 44.97 5.91 -23.63
N SER A 112 46.30 5.80 -23.50
CA SER A 112 47.03 5.72 -22.23
C SER A 112 47.57 7.11 -21.85
N GLU A 113 47.69 7.39 -20.56
CA GLU A 113 48.29 8.65 -20.06
C GLU A 113 49.73 8.86 -20.55
N THR A 114 50.44 7.78 -20.87
CA THR A 114 51.82 7.83 -21.38
C THR A 114 51.92 8.14 -22.87
N ASP A 115 50.79 8.13 -23.59
CA ASP A 115 50.79 8.36 -25.03
C ASP A 115 51.13 9.82 -25.33
N THR A 116 51.87 10.05 -26.40
CA THR A 116 52.24 11.40 -26.82
C THR A 116 51.05 12.11 -27.43
N VAL A 117 50.82 13.35 -27.02
CA VAL A 117 49.83 14.20 -27.70
C VAL A 117 50.33 14.52 -29.11
N THR A 118 49.41 14.56 -30.08
CA THR A 118 49.70 15.00 -31.46
C THR A 118 48.61 15.94 -31.97
N ASP A 119 48.94 16.76 -32.97
CA ASP A 119 48.00 17.72 -33.55
C ASP A 119 46.81 17.01 -34.21
N SER A 120 45.61 17.59 -34.06
CA SER A 120 44.33 17.03 -34.51
C SER A 120 43.92 15.70 -33.85
N MET A 121 44.62 15.24 -32.81
CA MET A 121 44.24 14.08 -32.00
C MET A 121 42.87 14.31 -31.35
N THR A 122 42.00 13.30 -31.38
CA THR A 122 40.70 13.33 -30.69
C THR A 122 40.77 12.43 -29.47
N ILE A 123 40.58 13.01 -28.28
CA ILE A 123 40.61 12.30 -27.00
C ILE A 123 39.18 12.22 -26.48
N SER A 124 38.67 11.00 -26.30
CA SER A 124 37.35 10.76 -25.73
C SER A 124 37.44 10.57 -24.22
N LEU A 125 36.66 11.38 -23.51
CA LEU A 125 36.47 11.36 -22.08
C LEU A 125 35.00 11.11 -21.77
N THR A 126 34.76 10.22 -20.83
CA THR A 126 33.41 9.95 -20.30
C THR A 126 33.34 10.43 -18.87
N SER A 127 32.41 11.34 -18.56
CA SER A 127 32.30 11.89 -17.20
C SER A 127 31.84 10.83 -16.21
N VAL A 128 32.36 10.89 -14.99
CA VAL A 128 31.92 10.07 -13.86
C VAL A 128 31.18 11.00 -12.91
N THR A 129 29.86 10.83 -12.83
CA THR A 129 29.01 11.68 -11.98
C THR A 129 28.22 10.85 -10.99
N GLU A 130 28.02 11.43 -9.80
CA GLU A 130 27.17 10.86 -8.76
C GLU A 130 25.89 11.68 -8.62
N LYS A 131 24.75 11.02 -8.53
CA LYS A 131 23.44 11.65 -8.28
C LYS A 131 22.77 11.00 -7.08
N ILE A 132 22.25 11.83 -6.19
CA ILE A 132 21.36 11.36 -5.12
C ILE A 132 19.92 11.44 -5.64
N VAL A 133 19.30 10.28 -5.86
CA VAL A 133 17.95 10.17 -6.41
C VAL A 133 17.01 9.67 -5.32
N ALA A 134 15.96 10.43 -5.06
CA ALA A 134 14.91 10.06 -4.11
C ALA A 134 13.65 9.64 -4.88
N THR A 135 13.25 8.38 -4.71
CA THR A 135 12.06 7.80 -5.34
C THR A 135 11.02 7.48 -4.29
N THR A 136 9.76 7.84 -4.55
CA THR A 136 8.64 7.49 -3.69
C THR A 136 7.94 6.26 -4.23
N ASN A 137 7.87 5.21 -3.42
CA ASN A 137 7.16 3.98 -3.74
C ASN A 137 5.89 3.88 -2.90
N VAL A 138 4.81 3.41 -3.54
CA VAL A 138 3.54 3.10 -2.90
C VAL A 138 3.66 1.79 -2.12
N VAL A 139 3.13 1.77 -0.90
CA VAL A 139 2.98 0.57 -0.08
C VAL A 139 1.48 0.23 -0.03
N PRO A 140 1.04 -0.87 -0.66
CA PRO A 140 -0.38 -1.22 -0.67
C PRO A 140 -0.86 -1.58 0.73
N TYR A 141 -2.13 -1.29 1.01
CA TYR A 141 -2.81 -1.78 2.21
C TYR A 141 -3.30 -3.21 2.02
N LYS A 142 -3.62 -3.89 3.11
CA LYS A 142 -4.28 -5.21 3.09
C LYS A 142 -5.76 -5.06 3.44
N THR A 143 -6.58 -5.97 2.92
CA THR A 143 -7.96 -6.14 3.39
C THR A 143 -8.00 -7.23 4.44
N ILE A 144 -8.48 -6.88 5.64
CA ILE A 144 -8.62 -7.76 6.79
C ILE A 144 -10.11 -8.01 7.03
N GLU A 145 -10.52 -9.27 6.92
CA GLU A 145 -11.88 -9.69 7.24
C GLU A 145 -11.98 -10.10 8.72
N LYS A 146 -12.95 -9.55 9.44
CA LYS A 146 -13.24 -9.85 10.84
C LYS A 146 -14.67 -10.35 11.00
N ALA A 147 -14.84 -11.51 11.62
CA ALA A 147 -16.18 -12.02 11.93
C ALA A 147 -16.90 -11.09 12.92
N SER A 148 -18.16 -10.74 12.61
CA SER A 148 -19.04 -9.95 13.47
C SER A 148 -20.33 -10.73 13.74
N GLY A 149 -20.77 -10.71 15.00
CA GLY A 149 -22.06 -11.25 15.41
C GLY A 149 -23.22 -10.27 15.24
N GLU A 150 -22.95 -9.04 14.79
CA GLU A 150 -24.01 -8.07 14.46
C GLU A 150 -24.54 -8.26 13.04
N LEU A 151 -23.79 -8.94 12.18
CA LEU A 151 -24.10 -9.13 10.77
C LEU A 151 -24.64 -10.55 10.56
N ASN A 152 -25.67 -10.68 9.70
CA ASN A 152 -26.16 -11.99 9.30
C ASN A 152 -25.15 -12.70 8.37
N PRO A 153 -25.16 -14.04 8.28
CA PRO A 153 -24.23 -14.77 7.43
C PRO A 153 -24.33 -14.31 5.97
N GLY A 154 -23.20 -13.95 5.38
CA GLY A 154 -23.10 -13.42 4.02
C GLY A 154 -23.19 -11.89 3.92
N GLU A 155 -23.60 -11.18 4.97
CA GLU A 155 -23.51 -9.72 5.03
C GLU A 155 -22.06 -9.26 5.25
N ARG A 156 -21.72 -8.12 4.66
CA ARG A 156 -20.39 -7.49 4.75
C ARG A 156 -20.56 -6.00 5.06
N ARG A 157 -19.69 -5.45 5.90
CA ARG A 157 -19.64 -4.01 6.24
C ARG A 157 -18.19 -3.55 6.29
N VAL A 158 -17.83 -2.55 5.48
CA VAL A 158 -16.53 -1.87 5.63
C VAL A 158 -16.61 -1.00 6.90
N VAL A 159 -15.69 -1.22 7.83
CA VAL A 159 -15.61 -0.45 9.09
C VAL A 159 -14.39 0.47 9.13
N GLN A 160 -13.39 0.20 8.29
CA GLN A 160 -12.25 1.07 8.07
C GLN A 160 -11.84 0.99 6.60
N GLU A 161 -11.80 2.14 5.92
CA GLU A 161 -11.31 2.23 4.55
C GLU A 161 -9.78 2.05 4.52
N GLY A 162 -9.31 1.31 3.52
CA GLY A 162 -7.87 1.13 3.28
C GLY A 162 -7.21 2.41 2.75
N GLN A 163 -5.98 2.67 3.17
CA GLN A 163 -5.18 3.77 2.65
C GLN A 163 -3.77 3.29 2.33
N GLU A 164 -3.30 3.58 1.12
CA GLU A 164 -1.94 3.26 0.72
C GLU A 164 -0.92 4.07 1.54
N GLY A 165 0.15 3.39 1.94
CA GLY A 165 1.34 4.00 2.53
C GLY A 165 2.34 4.45 1.46
N GLN A 166 3.41 5.08 1.91
CA GLN A 166 4.50 5.52 1.04
C GLN A 166 5.85 5.32 1.71
N THR A 167 6.85 4.93 0.92
CA THR A 167 8.25 4.86 1.33
C THR A 167 9.11 5.68 0.39
N SER A 168 10.05 6.45 0.95
CA SER A 168 11.13 7.09 0.22
C SER A 168 12.32 6.13 0.17
N ILE A 169 12.82 5.89 -1.03
CA ILE A 169 14.09 5.21 -1.27
C ILE A 169 15.04 6.24 -1.83
N VAL A 170 16.17 6.45 -1.15
CA VAL A 170 17.22 7.35 -1.59
C VAL A 170 18.40 6.50 -2.02
N ASN A 171 18.75 6.60 -3.30
CA ASN A 171 19.89 5.91 -3.89
C ASN A 171 20.97 6.92 -4.26
N LYS A 172 22.22 6.49 -4.11
CA LYS A 172 23.37 7.12 -4.74
C LYS A 172 23.63 6.38 -6.05
N GLU A 173 23.42 7.06 -7.16
CA GLU A 173 23.58 6.53 -8.49
C GLU A 173 24.87 7.07 -9.12
N VAL A 174 25.67 6.18 -9.72
CA VAL A 174 26.91 6.50 -10.42
C VAL A 174 26.66 6.37 -11.91
N TYR A 175 27.00 7.41 -12.65
CA TYR A 175 26.83 7.51 -14.08
C TYR A 175 28.17 7.66 -14.78
N HIS A 176 28.36 6.92 -15.86
CA HIS A 176 29.39 7.17 -16.86
C HIS A 176 28.71 7.86 -18.05
N GLY A 177 28.93 9.16 -18.20
CA GLY A 177 28.17 10.03 -19.10
C GLY A 177 26.68 9.97 -18.79
N SER A 178 25.89 9.44 -19.73
CA SER A 178 24.43 9.26 -19.54
C SER A 178 24.03 7.88 -19.03
N SER A 179 24.98 6.93 -18.94
CA SER A 179 24.70 5.53 -18.60
C SER A 179 24.79 5.32 -17.08
N LEU A 180 23.72 4.80 -16.48
CA LEU A 180 23.72 4.36 -15.08
C LEU A 180 24.54 3.08 -14.95
N VAL A 181 25.66 3.14 -14.23
CA VAL A 181 26.58 2.00 -14.05
C VAL A 181 26.57 1.43 -12.64
N GLY A 182 26.06 2.18 -11.66
CA GLY A 182 25.96 1.72 -10.28
C GLY A 182 24.85 2.43 -9.52
N SER A 183 24.24 1.73 -8.57
CA SER A 183 23.26 2.29 -7.65
C SER A 183 23.43 1.65 -6.28
N GLU A 184 23.58 2.47 -5.25
CA GLU A 184 23.69 2.04 -3.85
C GLU A 184 22.55 2.64 -3.03
N LEU A 185 21.90 1.81 -2.21
CA LEU A 185 20.87 2.27 -1.27
C LEU A 185 21.52 3.08 -0.15
N VAL A 186 21.18 4.36 -0.05
CA VAL A 186 21.65 5.24 1.02
C VAL A 186 20.68 5.22 2.20
N GLU A 187 19.39 5.37 1.91
CA GLU A 187 18.37 5.47 2.95
C GLU A 187 17.04 4.91 2.46
N LYS A 188 16.33 4.22 3.35
CA LYS A 188 14.93 3.85 3.17
C LYS A 188 14.14 4.38 4.35
N LYS A 189 13.15 5.21 4.07
CA LYS A 189 12.31 5.85 5.09
C LYS A 189 10.83 5.64 4.79
N VAL A 190 10.06 5.22 5.78
CA VAL A 190 8.60 5.24 5.69
C VAL A 190 8.12 6.68 5.82
N ILE A 191 7.39 7.18 4.81
CA ILE A 191 6.78 8.52 4.82
C ILE A 191 5.42 8.42 5.51
N THR A 192 4.59 7.47 5.06
CA THR A 192 3.28 7.16 5.63
C THR A 192 3.10 5.66 5.71
N ASN A 193 2.58 5.17 6.84
CA ASN A 193 2.19 3.77 6.96
C ASN A 193 0.92 3.53 6.15
N ALA A 194 0.81 2.35 5.53
CA ALA A 194 -0.46 1.89 4.99
C ALA A 194 -1.45 1.64 6.13
N VAL A 195 -2.72 1.95 5.88
CA VAL A 195 -3.82 1.66 6.80
C VAL A 195 -4.62 0.54 6.15
N ASP A 196 -4.70 -0.61 6.81
CA ASP A 196 -5.44 -1.75 6.30
C ASP A 196 -6.95 -1.45 6.22
N GLU A 197 -7.60 -1.98 5.20
CA GLU A 197 -9.05 -1.98 5.08
C GLU A 197 -9.60 -3.07 6.01
N ILE A 198 -10.59 -2.72 6.83
CA ILE A 198 -11.23 -3.68 7.73
C ILE A 198 -12.66 -3.88 7.27
N ILE A 199 -12.98 -5.12 6.93
CA ILE A 199 -14.32 -5.56 6.55
C ILE A 199 -14.84 -6.50 7.63
N GLU A 200 -15.95 -6.12 8.26
CA GLU A 200 -16.70 -7.06 9.08
C GLU A 200 -17.56 -7.94 8.19
N VAL A 201 -17.53 -9.25 8.46
CA VAL A 201 -18.33 -10.25 7.76
C VAL A 201 -19.22 -10.97 8.77
N GLY A 202 -20.46 -11.26 8.38
CA GLY A 202 -21.40 -12.01 9.22
C GLY A 202 -20.82 -13.35 9.63
N ALA A 203 -20.73 -13.57 10.94
CA ALA A 203 -20.23 -14.82 11.48
C ALA A 203 -21.15 -15.97 11.03
N SER A 204 -20.56 -17.03 10.46
CA SER A 204 -21.29 -18.17 9.91
C SER A 204 -22.14 -18.93 10.94
N ASN A 205 -22.02 -18.63 12.23
CA ASN A 205 -22.77 -19.21 13.34
C ASN A 205 -23.65 -18.18 14.07
N VAL A 206 -23.98 -17.05 13.45
CA VAL A 206 -24.87 -16.04 14.02
C VAL A 206 -26.08 -15.85 13.13
N ILE A 207 -27.26 -15.68 13.72
CA ILE A 207 -28.50 -15.39 12.99
C ILE A 207 -29.37 -14.45 13.83
N ALA A 208 -29.87 -13.37 13.23
CA ALA A 208 -30.68 -12.37 13.94
C ALA A 208 -30.02 -11.89 15.27
N GLY A 209 -28.69 -11.70 15.26
CA GLY A 209 -27.90 -11.29 16.42
C GLY A 209 -27.67 -12.37 17.50
N MET A 210 -28.07 -13.63 17.24
CA MET A 210 -27.91 -14.75 18.17
C MET A 210 -26.91 -15.77 17.66
N THR A 211 -25.95 -16.14 18.49
CA THR A 211 -25.02 -17.23 18.19
C THR A 211 -25.73 -18.57 18.32
N TYR A 212 -25.53 -19.44 17.34
CA TYR A 212 -26.02 -20.81 17.35
C TYR A 212 -24.87 -21.81 17.30
N LYS A 213 -25.12 -23.01 17.83
CA LYS A 213 -24.17 -24.14 17.80
C LYS A 213 -24.57 -25.22 16.81
N LYS A 214 -25.83 -25.23 16.36
CA LYS A 214 -26.33 -26.19 15.37
C LYS A 214 -27.41 -25.56 14.50
N ALA A 215 -27.36 -25.81 13.20
CA ALA A 215 -28.40 -25.44 12.24
C ALA A 215 -29.00 -26.71 11.64
N ILE A 216 -30.32 -26.81 11.57
CA ILE A 216 -31.05 -28.01 11.16
C ILE A 216 -32.09 -27.61 10.13
N ASN A 217 -31.95 -28.07 8.88
CA ASN A 217 -33.04 -27.95 7.91
C ASN A 217 -34.18 -28.86 8.35
N ALA A 218 -35.32 -28.26 8.69
CA ALA A 218 -36.42 -28.96 9.32
C ALA A 218 -37.75 -28.68 8.62
N LYS A 219 -38.62 -29.70 8.61
CA LYS A 219 -40.04 -29.55 8.31
C LYS A 219 -40.73 -29.08 9.58
N VAL A 220 -41.12 -27.82 9.61
CA VAL A 220 -41.76 -27.17 10.75
C VAL A 220 -43.26 -27.07 10.52
N THR A 221 -44.01 -27.83 11.32
CA THR A 221 -45.48 -27.74 11.38
C THR A 221 -45.90 -26.89 12.58
N ALA A 222 -47.20 -26.60 12.71
CA ALA A 222 -47.75 -25.93 13.87
C ALA A 222 -48.90 -26.72 14.50
N TYR A 223 -49.03 -26.58 15.82
CA TYR A 223 -50.12 -27.16 16.61
C TYR A 223 -50.64 -26.15 17.64
N THR A 224 -51.78 -26.47 18.24
CA THR A 224 -52.32 -25.73 19.38
C THR A 224 -52.50 -26.62 20.60
N PRO A 225 -52.49 -26.06 21.82
CA PRO A 225 -52.78 -26.81 23.06
C PRO A 225 -54.16 -27.49 23.07
N TYR A 226 -55.05 -27.09 22.17
CA TYR A 226 -56.46 -27.49 22.09
C TYR A 226 -56.74 -28.42 20.91
N ASP A 227 -55.71 -28.90 20.21
CA ASP A 227 -55.88 -29.89 19.16
C ASP A 227 -56.24 -31.26 19.76
N ALA A 228 -56.90 -32.10 18.96
CA ALA A 228 -57.34 -33.41 19.42
C ALA A 228 -56.13 -34.26 19.85
N GLY A 229 -56.14 -34.69 21.12
CA GLY A 229 -55.03 -35.44 21.73
C GLY A 229 -54.04 -34.59 22.53
N CYS A 230 -54.20 -33.27 22.54
CA CYS A 230 -53.43 -32.37 23.41
C CYS A 230 -54.17 -32.16 24.75
N ASN A 231 -53.41 -32.14 25.85
CA ASN A 231 -53.91 -31.79 27.20
C ASN A 231 -53.39 -30.43 27.69
N GLY A 232 -52.74 -29.66 26.81
CA GLY A 232 -52.14 -28.36 27.10
C GLY A 232 -50.85 -28.39 27.92
N ILE A 233 -50.27 -29.56 28.17
CA ILE A 233 -49.03 -29.72 28.92
C ILE A 233 -47.97 -30.38 28.03
N THR A 234 -46.76 -29.82 28.01
CA THR A 234 -45.64 -30.34 27.22
C THR A 234 -44.95 -31.53 27.91
N ALA A 235 -44.11 -32.27 27.18
CA ALA A 235 -43.30 -33.36 27.74
C ALA A 235 -42.43 -32.97 28.95
N THR A 236 -41.97 -31.72 29.05
CA THR A 236 -41.24 -31.21 30.22
C THR A 236 -42.14 -30.74 31.37
N GLY A 237 -43.46 -30.83 31.22
CA GLY A 237 -44.44 -30.34 32.21
C GLY A 237 -44.76 -28.85 32.12
N ALA A 238 -44.28 -28.15 31.08
CA ALA A 238 -44.60 -26.74 30.88
C ALA A 238 -45.99 -26.58 30.23
N THR A 239 -46.59 -25.41 30.36
CA THR A 239 -47.82 -25.09 29.63
C THR A 239 -47.50 -24.95 28.13
N ALA A 240 -48.27 -25.65 27.29
CA ALA A 240 -48.18 -25.48 25.85
C ALA A 240 -48.72 -24.08 25.46
N THR A 241 -47.84 -23.23 24.95
CA THR A 241 -48.16 -21.86 24.52
C THR A 241 -47.13 -21.44 23.48
N LYS A 242 -47.42 -20.39 22.70
CA LYS A 242 -46.44 -19.80 21.79
C LYS A 242 -45.14 -19.50 22.53
N GLY A 243 -44.02 -19.95 21.95
CA GLY A 243 -42.69 -19.95 22.57
C GLY A 243 -42.21 -21.34 23.00
N VAL A 244 -43.05 -22.38 22.92
CA VAL A 244 -42.62 -23.78 23.07
C VAL A 244 -42.72 -24.54 21.74
N ILE A 245 -41.82 -25.50 21.56
CA ILE A 245 -41.82 -26.38 20.39
C ILE A 245 -41.70 -27.85 20.80
N ALA A 246 -42.29 -28.72 19.98
CA ALA A 246 -42.07 -30.14 20.00
C ALA A 246 -40.90 -30.52 19.08
N VAL A 247 -40.01 -31.37 19.58
CA VAL A 247 -38.80 -31.80 18.86
C VAL A 247 -38.53 -33.29 19.04
N ASP A 248 -37.56 -33.80 18.28
CA ASP A 248 -36.86 -35.04 18.60
C ASP A 248 -35.70 -34.75 19.58
N PRO A 249 -35.75 -35.23 20.84
CA PRO A 249 -34.72 -34.97 21.84
C PRO A 249 -33.32 -35.48 21.48
N SER A 250 -33.22 -36.46 20.57
CA SER A 250 -31.93 -36.98 20.09
C SER A 250 -31.22 -35.97 19.18
N LEU A 251 -31.95 -35.04 18.56
CA LEU A 251 -31.41 -34.01 17.68
C LEU A 251 -31.34 -32.63 18.35
N ILE A 252 -32.37 -32.28 19.14
CA ILE A 252 -32.45 -31.04 19.92
C ILE A 252 -32.85 -31.43 21.34
N PRO A 253 -31.91 -31.43 22.31
CA PRO A 253 -32.23 -31.78 23.69
C PRO A 253 -33.32 -30.89 24.28
N LEU A 254 -34.21 -31.47 25.09
CA LEU A 254 -35.22 -30.69 25.81
C LEU A 254 -34.55 -29.65 26.72
N GLY A 255 -35.18 -28.48 26.83
CA GLY A 255 -34.63 -27.29 27.48
C GLY A 255 -33.76 -26.42 26.57
N SER A 256 -33.40 -26.87 25.36
CA SER A 256 -32.64 -26.05 24.41
C SER A 256 -33.44 -24.83 23.97
N LYS A 257 -32.78 -23.67 23.89
CA LYS A 257 -33.30 -22.50 23.18
C LYS A 257 -33.03 -22.64 21.69
N VAL A 258 -34.02 -22.33 20.87
CA VAL A 258 -33.89 -22.32 19.42
C VAL A 258 -34.41 -21.02 18.83
N TYR A 259 -33.95 -20.69 17.63
CA TYR A 259 -34.55 -19.67 16.78
C TYR A 259 -35.13 -20.34 15.53
N VAL A 260 -36.42 -20.08 15.28
CA VAL A 260 -37.14 -20.55 14.10
C VAL A 260 -37.52 -19.31 13.27
N PRO A 261 -36.93 -19.11 12.08
CA PRO A 261 -37.27 -17.98 11.21
C PRO A 261 -38.77 -17.86 10.98
N GLY A 262 -39.34 -16.66 11.14
CA GLY A 262 -40.79 -16.41 11.02
C GLY A 262 -41.62 -16.72 12.27
N TYR A 263 -41.11 -17.53 13.20
CA TYR A 263 -41.80 -17.85 14.46
C TYR A 263 -41.18 -17.12 15.66
N GLY A 264 -39.84 -17.06 15.72
CA GLY A 264 -39.07 -16.40 16.79
C GLY A 264 -38.27 -17.37 17.65
N VAL A 265 -37.88 -16.91 18.84
CA VAL A 265 -37.15 -17.71 19.83
C VAL A 265 -38.12 -18.61 20.59
N ALA A 266 -37.73 -19.87 20.80
CA ALA A 266 -38.55 -20.86 21.48
C ALA A 266 -37.72 -21.83 22.34
N ILE A 267 -38.40 -22.55 23.22
CA ILE A 267 -37.82 -23.60 24.05
C ILE A 267 -38.30 -24.96 23.55
N ALA A 268 -37.35 -25.89 23.34
CA ALA A 268 -37.64 -27.30 23.14
C ALA A 268 -38.21 -27.90 24.43
N ALA A 269 -39.53 -27.89 24.59
CA ALA A 269 -40.20 -28.30 25.82
C ALA A 269 -41.11 -29.51 25.62
N ASP A 270 -41.35 -29.90 24.36
CA ASP A 270 -42.34 -30.92 24.04
C ASP A 270 -41.79 -32.01 23.11
N THR A 271 -42.51 -33.12 23.05
CA THR A 271 -42.22 -34.22 22.13
C THR A 271 -43.53 -34.80 21.61
N GLY A 272 -43.50 -35.38 20.41
CA GLY A 272 -44.66 -36.07 19.84
C GLY A 272 -44.24 -37.37 19.17
N GLY A 273 -45.15 -38.35 19.13
CA GLY A 273 -44.90 -39.63 18.47
C GLY A 273 -44.49 -39.46 17.00
N ALA A 274 -45.10 -38.49 16.31
CA ALA A 274 -44.82 -38.16 14.92
C ALA A 274 -43.74 -37.07 14.72
N ILE A 275 -43.14 -36.55 15.81
CA ILE A 275 -42.09 -35.52 15.76
C ILE A 275 -40.74 -36.23 15.98
N LYS A 276 -40.20 -36.74 14.88
CA LYS A 276 -38.96 -37.53 14.83
C LYS A 276 -38.05 -37.02 13.73
N GLY A 277 -36.74 -37.12 13.94
CA GLY A 277 -35.75 -36.58 13.01
C GLY A 277 -35.88 -35.06 12.86
N ASN A 278 -35.68 -34.56 11.63
CA ASN A 278 -35.74 -33.13 11.33
C ASN A 278 -37.18 -32.58 11.22
N ARG A 279 -38.13 -33.12 12.00
CA ARG A 279 -39.48 -32.58 12.11
C ARG A 279 -39.62 -31.83 13.43
N ILE A 280 -40.20 -30.64 13.36
CA ILE A 280 -40.43 -29.76 14.52
C ILE A 280 -41.89 -29.31 14.46
N ASP A 281 -42.53 -29.17 15.62
CA ASP A 281 -43.88 -28.62 15.73
C ASP A 281 -43.86 -27.37 16.60
N VAL A 282 -44.28 -26.22 16.07
CA VAL A 282 -44.33 -24.97 16.82
C VAL A 282 -45.72 -24.78 17.46
N CYS A 283 -45.75 -24.40 18.73
CA CYS A 283 -47.02 -24.16 19.40
C CYS A 283 -47.55 -22.77 19.07
N TYR A 284 -48.82 -22.64 18.74
CA TYR A 284 -49.53 -21.37 18.69
C TYR A 284 -50.71 -21.37 19.66
N ASN A 285 -51.10 -20.19 20.09
CA ASN A 285 -52.19 -20.04 21.06
C ASN A 285 -53.56 -20.25 20.41
N THR A 286 -53.68 -19.98 19.10
CA THR A 286 -54.93 -20.10 18.36
C THR A 286 -54.77 -20.97 17.11
N LYS A 287 -55.87 -21.64 16.73
CA LYS A 287 -55.91 -22.45 15.50
C LYS A 287 -55.67 -21.62 14.26
N ASN A 288 -56.18 -20.39 14.22
CA ASN A 288 -55.99 -19.50 13.08
C ASN A 288 -54.51 -19.17 12.86
N GLU A 289 -53.74 -18.91 13.92
CA GLU A 289 -52.30 -18.68 13.81
C GLU A 289 -51.55 -19.94 13.34
N ALA A 290 -51.89 -21.12 13.90
CA ALA A 290 -51.30 -22.38 13.49
C ALA A 290 -51.57 -22.69 12.00
N PHE A 291 -52.81 -22.47 11.53
CA PHE A 291 -53.17 -22.62 10.12
C PHE A 291 -52.47 -21.59 9.23
N SER A 292 -52.31 -20.35 9.70
CA SER A 292 -51.61 -19.30 8.96
C SER A 292 -50.11 -19.60 8.81
N TRP A 293 -49.51 -20.25 9.81
CA TRP A 293 -48.14 -20.74 9.73
C TRP A 293 -47.99 -21.84 8.67
N GLY A 294 -48.92 -22.82 8.68
CA GLY A 294 -48.94 -23.93 7.75
C GLY A 294 -47.79 -24.92 7.97
N VAL A 295 -47.21 -25.41 6.87
CA VAL A 295 -46.04 -26.30 6.88
C VAL A 295 -44.91 -25.60 6.16
N GLN A 296 -43.77 -25.44 6.83
CA GLN A 296 -42.61 -24.75 6.26
C GLN A 296 -41.39 -25.66 6.30
N ASN A 297 -40.53 -25.56 5.28
CA ASN A 297 -39.18 -26.13 5.32
C ASN A 297 -38.21 -24.98 5.59
N VAL A 298 -37.74 -24.87 6.83
CA VAL A 298 -36.85 -23.78 7.27
C VAL A 298 -35.68 -24.34 8.05
N THR A 299 -34.57 -23.61 8.05
CA THR A 299 -33.42 -23.93 8.91
C THR A 299 -33.70 -23.41 10.31
N VAL A 300 -33.75 -24.33 11.29
CA VAL A 300 -33.89 -24.03 12.72
C VAL A 300 -32.52 -24.01 13.37
N TYR A 301 -32.28 -23.02 14.21
CA TYR A 301 -30.99 -22.77 14.84
C TYR A 301 -31.05 -23.06 16.33
N VAL A 302 -30.26 -24.02 16.81
CA VAL A 302 -30.10 -24.30 18.23
C VAL A 302 -29.09 -23.31 18.78
N LEU A 303 -29.55 -22.43 19.67
CA LEU A 303 -28.76 -21.32 20.19
C LEU A 303 -27.66 -21.83 21.13
N ALA A 304 -26.53 -21.10 21.16
CA ALA A 304 -25.35 -21.44 21.94
C ALA A 304 -25.67 -21.47 23.44
#